data_AF-A0A7V6NIP3-F1
#
_entry.id   AF-A0A7V6NIP3-F1
#
_cell.length_a   1.000
_cell.length_b   1.000
_cell.length_c   1.000
_cell.angle_alpha   90.00
_cell.angle_beta   90.00
_cell.angle_gamma   90.00
#
_symmetry.space_group_name_H-M   'P 1'
#
loop_
_entity.id
_entity.type
_entity.pdbx_description
1 polymer ?
#
loop_
_entity_poly.entity_id
_entity_poly.type
_entity_poly.pdbx_seq_one_letter_code
_entity_poly.pdbx_strand_id
1 'polypeptide(L)'
;MSKALGLVLIVICVGALAYLAYKTLAVHYYAYKKLQKLGGNWAGYMRYISGISGRMADSCFLFLTNDKNLVIDDKQHQTAITYAELVNVGVIEASLLAQINDREIAELMGMKSHPALHAMRSWLSRHPEAKRHFVMMLYLDREVDGIAQKGELVFFSDVERKGHIRELLRQPEIAVKALFIPRGTTVEELYPSQDRVPKKKKIYSYDKGEEQIAADKIEEDSLTEPFPPLT
;
A
#
# COMPACT_ATOMS: atom_id res chain seq x y z
N MET A 1 -12.19 32.24 -35.96
CA MET A 1 -12.03 32.43 -34.50
C MET A 1 -11.30 33.75 -34.26
N SER A 2 -11.79 34.59 -33.34
CA SER A 2 -11.14 35.87 -32.99
C SER A 2 -9.78 35.62 -32.33
N LYS A 3 -8.74 36.35 -32.73
CA LYS A 3 -7.39 36.28 -32.13
C LYS A 3 -7.40 36.51 -30.61
N ALA A 4 -8.37 37.32 -30.12
CA ALA A 4 -8.56 37.57 -28.70
C ALA A 4 -9.04 36.32 -27.92
N LEU A 5 -9.94 35.52 -28.49
CA LEU A 5 -10.40 34.28 -27.88
C LEU A 5 -9.27 33.25 -27.76
N GLY A 6 -8.37 33.19 -28.74
CA GLY A 6 -7.19 32.32 -28.69
C GLY A 6 -6.23 32.71 -27.56
N LEU A 7 -5.99 34.02 -27.37
CA LEU A 7 -5.10 34.53 -26.32
C LEU A 7 -5.67 34.27 -24.92
N VAL A 8 -6.97 34.49 -24.73
CA VAL A 8 -7.67 34.16 -23.46
C VAL A 8 -7.56 32.67 -23.14
N LEU A 9 -7.77 31.79 -24.12
CA LEU A 9 -7.68 30.35 -23.91
C LEU A 9 -6.25 29.91 -23.53
N ILE A 10 -5.23 30.50 -24.15
CA ILE A 10 -3.82 30.25 -23.80
C ILE A 10 -3.55 30.65 -22.35
N VAL A 11 -3.98 31.84 -21.93
CA VAL A 11 -3.78 32.31 -20.55
C VAL A 11 -4.46 31.38 -19.54
N ILE A 12 -5.68 30.93 -19.82
CA ILE A 12 -6.40 29.98 -18.96
C ILE A 12 -5.66 28.64 -18.89
N CYS A 13 -5.22 28.10 -20.02
CA CYS A 13 -4.47 26.84 -20.06
C CYS A 13 -3.14 26.92 -19.29
N VAL A 14 -2.37 28.00 -19.48
CA VAL A 14 -1.12 28.22 -18.75
C VAL A 14 -1.37 28.38 -17.25
N GLY A 15 -2.39 29.15 -16.86
CA GLY A 15 -2.79 29.29 -15.46
C GLY A 15 -3.20 27.97 -14.82
N ALA A 16 -3.98 27.15 -15.53
CA ALA A 16 -4.39 25.83 -15.07
C ALA A 16 -3.20 24.88 -14.90
N LEU A 17 -2.26 24.86 -15.85
CA LEU A 17 -1.03 24.07 -15.76
C LEU A 17 -0.15 24.53 -14.60
N ALA A 18 0.05 25.84 -14.43
CA ALA A 18 0.83 26.39 -13.32
C ALA A 18 0.21 26.03 -11.97
N TYR A 19 -1.12 26.08 -11.85
CA TYR A 19 -1.82 25.68 -10.63
C TYR A 19 -1.66 24.18 -10.33
N LEU A 20 -1.79 23.31 -11.34
CA LEU A 20 -1.59 21.87 -11.17
C LEU A 20 -0.15 21.53 -10.76
N ALA A 21 0.83 22.22 -11.35
CA ALA A 21 2.24 22.09 -10.98
C ALA A 21 2.48 22.54 -9.54
N TYR A 22 1.98 23.72 -9.16
CA TYR A 22 2.08 24.24 -7.80
C TYR A 22 1.44 23.30 -6.78
N LYS A 23 0.22 22.82 -7.04
CA LYS A 23 -0.48 21.87 -6.16
C LYS A 23 0.32 20.59 -5.97
N THR A 24 0.89 20.07 -7.04
CA THR A 24 1.73 18.86 -6.99
C THR A 24 3.01 19.11 -6.20
N LEU A 25 3.69 20.22 -6.46
CA LEU A 25 4.92 20.59 -5.74
C LEU A 25 4.67 20.85 -4.26
N ALA A 26 3.55 21.46 -3.89
CA ALA A 26 3.16 21.67 -2.51
C ALA A 26 2.96 20.36 -1.74
N VAL A 27 2.37 19.34 -2.38
CA VAL A 27 2.23 17.98 -1.80
C VAL A 27 3.59 17.34 -1.56
N HIS A 28 4.48 17.38 -2.55
CA HIS A 28 5.84 16.81 -2.41
C HIS A 28 6.66 17.57 -1.38
N TYR A 29 6.59 18.90 -1.37
CA TYR A 29 7.28 19.74 -0.40
C TYR A 29 6.80 19.45 1.02
N TYR A 30 5.48 19.30 1.23
CA TYR A 30 4.92 18.90 2.51
C TYR A 30 5.47 17.54 2.95
N ALA A 31 5.41 16.54 2.08
CA ALA A 31 5.90 15.19 2.36
C ALA A 31 7.39 15.21 2.74
N TYR A 32 8.22 15.91 1.95
CA TYR A 32 9.65 16.04 2.20
C TYR A 32 9.96 16.70 3.55
N LYS A 33 9.32 17.84 3.83
CA LYS A 33 9.53 18.57 5.09
C LYS A 33 9.07 17.77 6.30
N LYS A 34 7.97 17.03 6.18
CA LYS A 34 7.49 16.13 7.25
C LYS A 34 8.39 14.93 7.43
N LEU A 35 8.84 14.29 6.35
CA LEU A 35 9.76 13.17 6.39
C LEU A 35 11.07 13.53 7.11
N GLN A 36 11.63 14.71 6.81
CA GLN A 36 12.81 15.23 7.52
C GLN A 36 12.56 15.44 9.01
N LYS A 37 11.42 16.02 9.38
CA LYS A 37 11.06 16.24 10.79
C LYS A 37 10.88 14.95 11.57
N LEU A 38 10.33 13.92 10.93
CA LEU A 38 10.10 12.61 11.53
C LEU A 38 11.34 11.70 11.49
N GLY A 39 12.41 12.11 10.81
CA GLY A 39 13.57 11.25 10.58
C GLY A 39 13.19 9.97 9.85
N GLY A 40 12.37 10.07 8.80
CA GLY A 40 11.89 8.91 8.05
C GLY A 40 12.68 8.61 6.78
N ASN A 41 12.58 7.36 6.34
CA ASN A 41 13.25 6.82 5.15
C ASN A 41 12.31 6.69 3.94
N TRP A 42 10.99 6.69 4.15
CA TRP A 42 10.00 6.59 3.09
C TRP A 42 8.76 7.44 3.37
N ALA A 43 8.18 7.98 2.30
CA ALA A 43 6.91 8.70 2.31
C ALA A 43 6.01 8.24 1.15
N GLY A 44 4.73 8.07 1.42
CA GLY A 44 3.70 7.76 0.44
C GLY A 44 2.46 8.60 0.67
N TYR A 45 1.72 8.89 -0.39
CA TYR A 45 0.44 9.58 -0.32
C TYR A 45 -0.67 8.67 -0.85
N MET A 46 -1.65 8.37 0.00
CA MET A 46 -2.72 7.43 -0.29
C MET A 46 -4.07 7.94 0.22
N ARG A 47 -5.16 7.36 -0.28
CA ARG A 47 -6.51 7.65 0.23
C ARG A 47 -6.86 6.66 1.33
N TYR A 48 -7.18 7.15 2.52
CA TYR A 48 -7.68 6.35 3.61
C TYR A 48 -9.13 5.93 3.35
N ILE A 49 -9.45 4.67 3.65
CA ILE A 49 -10.79 4.11 3.41
C ILE A 49 -11.47 3.75 4.73
N SER A 50 -10.86 2.89 5.56
CA SER A 50 -11.47 2.42 6.81
C SER A 50 -10.44 1.81 7.78
N GLY A 51 -10.84 1.60 9.05
CA GLY A 51 -10.00 1.13 10.16
C GLY A 51 -9.87 2.21 11.25
N ILE A 52 -8.63 2.67 11.48
CA ILE A 52 -8.21 3.53 12.62
C ILE A 52 -9.04 4.80 12.90
N SER A 53 -9.64 5.43 11.87
CA SER A 53 -10.38 6.67 12.01
C SER A 53 -11.76 6.56 11.37
N GLY A 54 -12.79 7.09 12.01
CA GLY A 54 -14.16 7.11 11.46
C GLY A 54 -14.32 8.01 10.22
N ARG A 55 -13.29 8.73 9.79
CA ARG A 55 -13.33 9.63 8.62
C ARG A 55 -12.96 8.89 7.35
N MET A 56 -13.97 8.40 6.65
CA MET A 56 -13.78 7.73 5.37
C MET A 56 -13.45 8.74 4.26
N ALA A 57 -12.49 8.39 3.39
CA ALA A 57 -12.14 9.06 2.13
C ALA A 57 -11.21 10.29 2.17
N ASP A 58 -10.57 10.59 3.30
CA ASP A 58 -9.54 11.63 3.33
C ASP A 58 -8.21 11.13 2.76
N SER A 59 -7.51 12.01 2.05
CA SER A 59 -6.16 11.74 1.58
C SER A 59 -5.16 11.95 2.72
N CYS A 60 -4.34 10.94 2.99
CA CYS A 60 -3.36 10.95 4.06
C CYS A 60 -1.95 10.70 3.52
N PHE A 61 -0.96 11.19 4.26
CA PHE A 61 0.42 10.82 4.09
C PHE A 61 0.76 9.67 5.03
N LEU A 62 1.55 8.74 4.51
CA LEU A 62 2.14 7.64 5.24
C LEU A 62 3.65 7.89 5.26
N PHE A 63 4.26 7.77 6.42
CA PHE A 63 5.70 7.92 6.60
C PHE A 63 6.25 6.71 7.35
N LEU A 64 7.34 6.13 6.86
CA LEU A 64 8.10 5.13 7.61
C LEU A 64 9.26 5.86 8.30
N THR A 65 9.31 5.78 9.61
CA THR A 65 10.40 6.38 10.40
C THR A 65 11.60 5.44 10.46
N ASN A 66 12.78 5.98 10.79
CA ASN A 66 13.96 5.16 11.07
C ASN A 66 13.74 4.20 12.26
N ASP A 67 12.87 4.56 13.19
CA ASP A 67 12.42 3.71 14.31
C ASP A 67 11.41 2.64 13.88
N LYS A 68 11.23 2.44 12.56
CA LYS A 68 10.36 1.42 11.97
C LYS A 68 8.87 1.64 12.24
N ASN A 69 8.49 2.82 12.70
CA ASN A 69 7.10 3.17 12.95
C ASN A 69 6.46 3.73 11.68
N LEU A 70 5.21 3.33 11.43
CA LEU A 70 4.42 3.85 10.33
C LEU A 70 3.53 4.98 10.85
N VAL A 71 3.81 6.20 10.39
CA VAL A 71 3.06 7.39 10.79
C VAL A 71 2.05 7.74 9.70
N ILE A 72 0.78 7.83 10.10
CA ILE A 72 -0.33 8.31 9.28
C ILE A 72 -0.59 9.76 9.64
N ASP A 73 -0.58 10.65 8.65
CA ASP A 73 -0.80 12.10 8.82
C ASP A 73 -1.88 12.56 7.81
N ASP A 74 -3.06 12.90 8.32
CA ASP A 74 -4.17 13.46 7.52
C ASP A 74 -4.16 15.01 7.48
N LYS A 75 -3.05 15.63 7.93
CA LYS A 75 -2.83 17.06 8.20
C LYS A 75 -3.54 17.64 9.41
N GLN A 76 -4.50 16.95 10.00
CA GLN A 76 -5.24 17.38 11.21
C GLN A 76 -4.84 16.56 12.43
N HIS A 77 -4.68 15.26 12.23
CA HIS A 77 -4.33 14.23 13.20
C HIS A 77 -3.13 13.45 12.67
N GLN A 78 -2.28 13.07 13.61
CA GLN A 78 -1.15 12.21 13.35
C GLN A 78 -1.30 10.97 14.23
N THR A 79 -1.35 9.79 13.61
CA THR A 79 -1.37 8.51 14.32
C THR A 79 -0.11 7.75 13.99
N ALA A 80 0.65 7.36 15.01
CA ALA A 80 1.77 6.46 14.84
C ALA A 80 1.30 5.01 15.08
N ILE A 81 1.68 4.13 14.17
CA ILE A 81 1.58 2.67 14.30
C ILE A 81 2.99 2.18 14.55
N THR A 82 3.20 1.56 15.70
CA THR A 82 4.49 0.97 16.02
C THR A 82 4.73 -0.30 15.21
N TYR A 83 6.01 -0.64 15.00
CA TYR A 83 6.34 -1.89 14.33
C TYR A 83 5.77 -3.12 15.06
N ALA A 84 5.65 -3.07 16.39
CA ALA A 84 5.09 -4.15 17.20
C ALA A 84 3.58 -4.34 16.96
N GLU A 85 2.83 -3.24 16.81
CA GLU A 85 1.39 -3.28 16.51
C GLU A 85 1.12 -3.76 15.08
N LEU A 86 2.03 -3.51 14.13
CA LEU A 86 1.84 -3.94 12.75
C LEU A 86 2.09 -5.44 12.61
N VAL A 87 1.06 -6.24 12.35
CA VAL A 87 1.19 -7.70 12.19
C VAL A 87 1.53 -8.07 10.75
N ASN A 88 0.76 -7.57 9.78
CA ASN A 88 0.89 -7.93 8.37
C ASN A 88 0.50 -6.75 7.46
N VAL A 89 1.11 -6.65 6.28
CA VAL A 89 0.89 -5.64 5.25
C VAL A 89 0.50 -6.34 3.96
N GLY A 90 -0.79 -6.34 3.63
CA GLY A 90 -1.29 -6.89 2.37
C GLY A 90 -1.36 -5.81 1.29
N VAL A 91 -0.89 -6.09 0.09
CA VAL A 91 -1.05 -5.22 -1.06
C VAL A 91 -1.67 -6.02 -2.19
N ILE A 92 -2.85 -5.61 -2.63
CA ILE A 92 -3.64 -6.33 -3.64
C ILE A 92 -4.30 -5.36 -4.60
N GLU A 93 -4.60 -5.81 -5.82
CA GLU A 93 -5.44 -5.05 -6.73
C GLU A 93 -6.87 -4.91 -6.17
N ALA A 94 -7.41 -3.69 -6.22
CA ALA A 94 -8.73 -3.39 -5.67
C ALA A 94 -9.87 -4.17 -6.35
N SER A 95 -9.75 -4.46 -7.64
CA SER A 95 -10.70 -5.29 -8.40
C SER A 95 -10.80 -6.71 -7.83
N LEU A 96 -9.65 -7.28 -7.48
CA LEU A 96 -9.54 -8.61 -6.88
C LEU A 96 -10.07 -8.59 -5.44
N LEU A 97 -9.74 -7.56 -4.65
CA LEU A 97 -10.28 -7.37 -3.30
C LEU A 97 -11.81 -7.30 -3.27
N ALA A 98 -12.43 -6.77 -4.32
CA ALA A 98 -13.89 -6.71 -4.42
C ALA A 98 -14.55 -8.08 -4.72
N GLN A 99 -13.78 -9.06 -5.18
CA GLN A 99 -14.25 -10.41 -5.52
C GLN A 99 -13.99 -11.42 -4.39
N ILE A 100 -12.96 -11.18 -3.59
CA ILE A 100 -12.54 -12.05 -2.49
C ILE A 100 -13.46 -11.86 -1.27
N ASN A 101 -13.80 -12.96 -0.60
CA ASN A 101 -14.65 -12.99 0.58
C ASN A 101 -13.90 -12.57 1.86
N ASP A 102 -14.66 -12.22 2.91
CA ASP A 102 -14.11 -11.76 4.20
C ASP A 102 -13.24 -12.85 4.84
N ARG A 103 -13.62 -14.12 4.69
CA ARG A 103 -12.85 -15.28 5.16
C ARG A 103 -11.51 -15.42 4.44
N GLU A 104 -11.52 -15.26 3.13
CA GLU A 104 -10.31 -15.37 2.30
C GLU A 104 -9.33 -14.24 2.64
N ILE A 105 -9.82 -13.01 2.85
CA ILE A 105 -8.96 -11.89 3.29
C ILE A 105 -8.42 -12.12 4.70
N ALA A 106 -9.21 -12.69 5.61
CA ALA A 106 -8.72 -13.10 6.93
C ALA A 106 -7.57 -14.10 6.80
N GLU A 107 -7.69 -15.10 5.92
CA GLU A 107 -6.67 -16.10 5.67
C GLU A 107 -5.40 -15.48 5.05
N LEU A 108 -5.53 -14.62 4.03
CA LEU A 108 -4.40 -13.91 3.40
C LEU A 108 -3.63 -13.05 4.41
N MET A 109 -4.34 -12.42 5.34
CA MET A 109 -3.76 -11.53 6.33
C MET A 109 -3.30 -12.26 7.59
N GLY A 110 -3.56 -13.57 7.73
CA GLY A 110 -3.25 -14.34 8.94
C GLY A 110 -4.09 -13.95 10.15
N MET A 111 -5.30 -13.46 9.92
CA MET A 111 -6.22 -13.03 10.97
C MET A 111 -6.93 -14.21 11.63
N LYS A 112 -7.19 -14.08 12.93
CA LYS A 112 -8.00 -15.05 13.70
C LYS A 112 -9.50 -14.78 13.56
N SER A 113 -9.88 -13.55 13.27
CA SER A 113 -11.26 -13.10 13.08
C SER A 113 -11.51 -12.61 11.66
N HIS A 114 -12.78 -12.65 11.23
CA HIS A 114 -13.17 -12.16 9.90
C HIS A 114 -13.30 -10.63 9.92
N PRO A 115 -12.58 -9.91 9.04
CA PRO A 115 -12.68 -8.46 8.96
C PRO A 115 -14.04 -8.05 8.37
N ALA A 116 -14.61 -6.95 8.87
CA ALA A 116 -15.82 -6.36 8.30
C ALA A 116 -15.48 -5.51 7.07
N LEU A 117 -15.61 -6.08 5.87
CA LEU A 117 -15.20 -5.43 4.62
C LEU A 117 -16.27 -4.52 4.01
N HIS A 118 -17.42 -4.37 4.66
CA HIS A 118 -18.58 -3.64 4.13
C HIS A 118 -18.22 -2.20 3.71
N ALA A 119 -17.49 -1.47 4.57
CA ALA A 119 -17.08 -0.11 4.28
C ALA A 119 -16.17 0.00 3.05
N MET A 120 -15.17 -0.89 2.96
CA MET A 120 -14.27 -0.98 1.80
C MET A 120 -15.05 -1.28 0.51
N ARG A 121 -15.89 -2.31 0.51
CA ARG A 121 -16.68 -2.69 -0.67
C ARG A 121 -17.63 -1.58 -1.11
N SER A 122 -18.30 -0.92 -0.15
CA SER A 122 -19.15 0.24 -0.41
C SER A 122 -18.37 1.45 -0.95
N TRP A 123 -17.11 1.62 -0.56
CA TRP A 123 -16.24 2.64 -1.11
C TRP A 123 -15.82 2.31 -2.55
N LEU A 124 -15.43 1.07 -2.82
CA LEU A 124 -15.05 0.58 -4.16
C LEU A 124 -16.22 0.58 -5.16
N SER A 125 -17.45 0.39 -4.70
CA SER A 125 -18.63 0.51 -5.56
C SER A 125 -18.88 1.97 -5.98
N ARG A 126 -18.54 2.93 -5.11
CA ARG A 126 -18.67 4.38 -5.38
C ARG A 126 -17.50 4.95 -6.20
N HIS A 127 -16.34 4.31 -6.17
CA HIS A 127 -15.11 4.76 -6.85
C HIS A 127 -14.62 3.68 -7.84
N PRO A 128 -15.31 3.49 -8.98
CA PRO A 128 -14.95 2.45 -9.94
C PRO A 128 -13.54 2.61 -10.53
N GLU A 129 -13.02 3.84 -10.60
CA GLU A 129 -11.65 4.14 -11.01
C GLU A 129 -10.61 3.48 -10.09
N ALA A 130 -10.92 3.32 -8.80
CA ALA A 130 -10.01 2.74 -7.82
C ALA A 130 -9.77 1.24 -8.05
N LYS A 131 -10.69 0.55 -8.74
CA LYS A 131 -10.59 -0.90 -9.00
C LYS A 131 -9.32 -1.31 -9.75
N ARG A 132 -8.75 -0.39 -10.54
CA ARG A 132 -7.51 -0.62 -11.33
C ARG A 132 -6.22 -0.32 -10.54
N HIS A 133 -6.35 0.07 -9.29
CA HIS A 133 -5.25 0.51 -8.44
C HIS A 133 -5.02 -0.48 -7.30
N PHE A 134 -3.87 -0.34 -6.63
CA PHE A 134 -3.57 -1.15 -5.47
C PHE A 134 -4.30 -0.62 -4.24
N VAL A 135 -4.74 -1.54 -3.39
CA VAL A 135 -5.16 -1.29 -2.02
C VAL A 135 -4.12 -1.91 -1.10
N MET A 136 -3.65 -1.12 -0.15
CA MET A 136 -2.80 -1.55 0.94
C MET A 136 -3.68 -1.79 2.17
N MET A 137 -3.48 -2.93 2.81
CA MET A 137 -4.17 -3.42 3.99
C MET A 137 -3.14 -3.56 5.11
N LEU A 138 -3.38 -2.91 6.24
CA LEU A 138 -2.56 -3.09 7.44
C LEU A 138 -3.37 -3.87 8.45
N TYR A 139 -2.87 -5.02 8.87
CA TYR A 139 -3.42 -5.77 9.98
C TYR A 139 -2.69 -5.36 11.25
N LEU A 140 -3.40 -4.77 12.21
CA LEU A 140 -2.83 -4.24 13.44
C LEU A 140 -3.30 -5.02 14.66
N ASP A 141 -2.38 -5.41 15.55
CA ASP A 141 -2.69 -5.99 16.86
C ASP A 141 -3.06 -4.88 17.85
N ARG A 142 -4.25 -4.30 17.64
CA ARG A 142 -4.83 -3.30 18.54
C ARG A 142 -6.09 -3.88 19.19
N GLU A 143 -6.23 -3.65 20.49
CA GLU A 143 -7.47 -3.95 21.20
C GLU A 143 -8.49 -2.85 20.90
N VAL A 144 -9.67 -3.24 20.43
CA VAL A 144 -10.80 -2.32 20.24
C VAL A 144 -11.60 -2.33 21.53
N ASP A 145 -11.73 -1.17 22.18
CA ASP A 145 -12.50 -1.04 23.43
C ASP A 145 -13.90 -1.65 23.26
N GLY A 146 -14.24 -2.61 24.13
CA GLY A 146 -15.56 -3.24 24.16
C GLY A 146 -15.75 -4.48 23.27
N ILE A 147 -14.72 -4.94 22.56
CA ILE A 147 -14.76 -6.18 21.78
C ILE A 147 -13.55 -7.06 22.13
N ALA A 148 -13.80 -8.31 22.55
CA ALA A 148 -12.74 -9.28 22.88
C ALA A 148 -11.90 -9.76 21.67
N GLN A 149 -12.06 -9.12 20.51
CA GLN A 149 -11.32 -9.43 19.29
C GLN A 149 -10.14 -8.47 19.18
N LYS A 150 -8.94 -9.06 19.21
CA LYS A 150 -7.71 -8.37 18.81
C LYS A 150 -7.66 -8.28 17.30
N GLY A 151 -7.31 -7.12 16.76
CA GLY A 151 -7.08 -7.00 15.33
C GLY A 151 -7.95 -5.98 14.63
N GLU A 152 -7.35 -4.92 14.12
CA GLU A 152 -8.02 -3.97 13.23
C GLU A 152 -7.38 -4.01 11.83
N LEU A 153 -8.21 -4.13 10.79
CA LEU A 153 -7.74 -4.00 9.41
C LEU A 153 -7.93 -2.58 8.91
N VAL A 154 -6.85 -1.99 8.43
CA VAL A 154 -6.81 -0.61 7.95
C VAL A 154 -6.55 -0.60 6.47
N PHE A 155 -7.32 0.19 5.74
CA PHE A 155 -7.25 0.18 4.28
C PHE A 155 -6.89 1.53 3.69
N PHE A 156 -5.98 1.49 2.73
CA PHE A 156 -5.53 2.62 1.93
C PHE A 156 -5.60 2.27 0.45
N SER A 157 -5.97 3.23 -0.39
CA SER A 157 -5.93 3.05 -1.84
C SER A 157 -4.98 4.02 -2.52
N ASP A 158 -4.19 3.49 -3.45
CA ASP A 158 -3.27 4.25 -4.30
C ASP A 158 -3.93 4.71 -5.61
N VAL A 159 -5.14 5.26 -5.50
CA VAL A 159 -5.87 5.88 -6.64
C VAL A 159 -5.02 6.96 -7.31
N GLU A 160 -4.28 7.73 -6.52
CA GLU A 160 -3.48 8.84 -7.04
C GLU A 160 -2.10 8.43 -7.57
N ARG A 161 -1.70 7.16 -7.42
CA ARG A 161 -0.39 6.61 -7.84
C ARG A 161 0.81 7.35 -7.26
N LYS A 162 0.63 7.90 -6.06
CA LYS A 162 1.64 8.62 -5.27
C LYS A 162 1.96 7.88 -3.97
N GLY A 163 1.45 6.67 -3.84
CA GLY A 163 1.66 5.83 -2.67
C GLY A 163 3.06 5.23 -2.60
N HIS A 164 3.82 5.16 -3.71
CA HIS A 164 5.17 4.54 -3.73
C HIS A 164 5.23 3.19 -3.01
N ILE A 165 4.21 2.35 -3.25
CA ILE A 165 4.02 1.08 -2.53
C ILE A 165 5.18 0.11 -2.81
N ARG A 166 5.74 0.12 -4.03
CA ARG A 166 6.86 -0.77 -4.36
C ARG A 166 8.11 -0.43 -3.57
N GLU A 167 8.35 0.86 -3.35
CA GLU A 167 9.45 1.37 -2.54
C GLU A 167 9.25 1.08 -1.06
N LEU A 168 8.00 1.09 -0.58
CA LEU A 168 7.65 0.66 0.78
C LEU A 168 7.94 -0.82 0.98
N LEU A 169 7.50 -1.66 0.05
CA LEU A 169 7.68 -3.12 0.11
C LEU A 169 9.14 -3.56 -0.01
N ARG A 170 10.04 -2.67 -0.47
CA ARG A 170 11.49 -2.89 -0.48
C ARG A 170 12.15 -2.58 0.85
N GLN A 171 11.49 -1.85 1.75
CA GLN A 171 12.01 -1.58 3.08
C GLN A 171 12.04 -2.90 3.86
N PRO A 172 13.20 -3.33 4.39
CA PRO A 172 13.34 -4.64 5.02
C PRO A 172 12.40 -4.83 6.21
N GLU A 173 12.09 -3.75 6.93
CA GLU A 173 11.11 -3.75 8.02
C GLU A 173 9.72 -4.15 7.55
N ILE A 174 9.30 -3.65 6.39
CA ILE A 174 7.97 -3.92 5.85
C ILE A 174 7.96 -5.25 5.10
N ALA A 175 9.00 -5.55 4.34
CA ALA A 175 9.09 -6.73 3.49
C ALA A 175 8.85 -8.04 4.26
N VAL A 176 9.36 -8.13 5.50
CA VAL A 176 9.20 -9.32 6.36
C VAL A 176 7.75 -9.55 6.78
N LYS A 177 6.94 -8.49 6.81
CA LYS A 177 5.52 -8.54 7.17
C LYS A 177 4.61 -8.35 5.97
N ALA A 178 5.15 -8.31 4.74
CA ALA A 178 4.38 -7.93 3.58
C ALA A 178 3.99 -9.10 2.70
N LEU A 179 2.73 -9.07 2.24
CA LEU A 179 2.20 -9.91 1.19
C LEU A 179 1.86 -9.04 -0.02
N PHE A 180 2.52 -9.27 -1.14
CA PHE A 180 2.23 -8.56 -2.39
C PHE A 180 1.58 -9.50 -3.42
N ILE A 181 0.35 -9.15 -3.80
CA ILE A 181 -0.39 -9.84 -4.87
C ILE A 181 -0.26 -9.02 -6.15
N PRO A 182 0.40 -9.56 -7.20
CA PRO A 182 0.55 -8.88 -8.47
C PRO A 182 -0.78 -8.52 -9.14
N ARG A 183 -0.76 -7.53 -10.04
CA ARG A 183 -1.92 -7.20 -10.85
C ARG A 183 -2.30 -8.34 -11.79
N GLY A 184 -3.58 -8.51 -12.01
CA GLY A 184 -4.12 -9.56 -12.88
C GLY A 184 -3.93 -10.97 -12.32
N THR A 185 -3.70 -11.10 -11.01
CA THR A 185 -3.94 -12.35 -10.29
C THR A 185 -5.45 -12.58 -10.20
N THR A 186 -5.91 -13.80 -10.44
CA THR A 186 -7.33 -14.16 -10.33
C THR A 186 -7.62 -14.83 -8.99
N VAL A 187 -8.89 -14.84 -8.57
CA VAL A 187 -9.31 -15.54 -7.35
C VAL A 187 -8.94 -17.02 -7.42
N GLU A 188 -9.07 -17.64 -8.59
CA GLU A 188 -8.74 -19.04 -8.86
C GLU A 188 -7.23 -19.33 -8.73
N GLU A 189 -6.36 -18.34 -8.99
CA GLU A 189 -4.92 -18.46 -8.78
C GLU A 189 -4.55 -18.38 -7.28
N LEU A 190 -5.32 -17.64 -6.48
CA LEU A 190 -5.13 -17.54 -5.03
C LEU A 190 -5.73 -18.72 -4.27
N TYR A 191 -6.89 -19.19 -4.72
CA TYR A 191 -7.67 -20.28 -4.13
C TYR A 191 -8.01 -21.30 -5.21
N PRO A 192 -7.06 -22.16 -5.61
CA PRO A 192 -7.31 -23.16 -6.61
C PRO A 192 -8.34 -24.17 -6.09
N SER A 193 -9.47 -24.26 -6.79
CA SER A 193 -10.40 -25.37 -6.61
C SER A 193 -9.67 -26.69 -6.84
N GLN A 194 -9.98 -27.73 -6.05
CA GLN A 194 -9.24 -29.01 -5.99
C GLN A 194 -9.03 -29.74 -7.35
N ASP A 195 -9.67 -29.29 -8.44
CA ASP A 195 -9.67 -29.96 -9.74
C ASP A 195 -8.73 -29.38 -10.81
N ARG A 196 -7.88 -28.37 -10.52
CA ARG A 196 -7.03 -27.76 -11.57
C ARG A 196 -5.59 -27.46 -11.16
N VAL A 197 -4.66 -27.81 -12.06
CA VAL A 197 -3.21 -27.58 -11.92
C VAL A 197 -2.90 -26.08 -12.02
N PRO A 198 -2.29 -25.46 -11.00
CA PRO A 198 -2.05 -24.01 -10.99
C PRO A 198 -0.95 -23.59 -11.98
N LYS A 199 -1.23 -22.58 -12.80
CA LYS A 199 -0.18 -21.81 -13.51
C LYS A 199 0.47 -20.87 -12.50
N LYS A 200 1.58 -21.31 -11.90
CA LYS A 200 2.31 -20.54 -10.90
C LYS A 200 2.83 -19.20 -11.48
N LYS A 201 2.19 -18.09 -11.12
CA LYS A 201 2.89 -16.80 -10.96
C LYS A 201 3.48 -16.78 -9.55
N LYS A 202 4.72 -16.32 -9.42
CA LYS A 202 5.39 -16.21 -8.11
C LYS A 202 4.65 -15.19 -7.24
N ILE A 203 3.81 -15.68 -6.34
CA ILE A 203 3.34 -14.91 -5.18
C ILE A 203 4.54 -14.86 -4.24
N TYR A 204 5.03 -13.67 -3.93
CA TYR A 204 6.12 -13.49 -2.99
C TYR A 204 5.52 -13.43 -1.59
N SER A 205 5.58 -14.55 -0.86
CA SER A 205 5.48 -14.59 0.59
C SER A 205 6.90 -14.80 1.16
N TYR A 206 7.29 -14.00 2.15
CA TYR A 206 8.53 -14.22 2.89
C TYR A 206 8.17 -14.94 4.19
N ASP A 207 7.95 -16.25 4.10
CA ASP A 207 7.78 -17.07 5.30
C ASP A 207 9.15 -17.41 5.89
N LYS A 208 9.32 -17.10 7.18
CA LYS A 208 10.48 -17.48 7.97
C LYS A 208 10.13 -18.78 8.69
N GLY A 209 10.72 -19.89 8.25
CA GLY A 209 10.67 -21.18 8.92
C GLY A 209 12.03 -21.85 8.84
N GLU A 210 12.69 -21.98 9.98
CA GLU A 210 13.87 -22.83 10.18
C GLU A 210 13.50 -24.29 9.88
N GLU A 211 14.13 -24.88 8.88
CA GLU A 211 14.62 -26.27 8.86
C GLU A 211 15.18 -26.56 7.47
N GLN A 212 16.51 -26.56 7.35
CA GLN A 212 17.30 -27.56 6.63
C GLN A 212 18.78 -27.14 6.62
N ILE A 213 19.47 -27.53 7.69
CA ILE A 213 20.89 -27.85 7.61
C ILE A 213 20.96 -29.25 6.98
N ALA A 214 21.50 -29.36 5.76
CA ALA A 214 22.45 -30.39 5.32
C ALA A 214 22.49 -30.48 3.79
N ALA A 215 23.68 -30.28 3.22
CA ALA A 215 24.20 -30.77 1.93
C ALA A 215 23.36 -30.50 0.66
N ASP A 216 23.87 -29.86 -0.38
CA ASP A 216 25.08 -30.30 -1.08
C ASP A 216 25.72 -29.19 -1.93
N LYS A 217 26.96 -29.49 -2.32
CA LYS A 217 28.05 -28.67 -2.88
C LYS A 217 27.77 -27.80 -4.13
N ILE A 218 28.40 -26.61 -4.08
CA ILE A 218 29.36 -26.00 -5.05
C ILE A 218 29.15 -26.31 -6.53
N GLU A 219 28.82 -25.26 -7.30
CA GLU A 219 29.55 -24.92 -8.53
C GLU A 219 29.59 -23.38 -8.66
N GLU A 220 30.81 -22.84 -8.67
CA GLU A 220 31.14 -21.47 -9.06
C GLU A 220 30.83 -21.29 -10.54
N ASP A 221 30.16 -20.19 -10.93
CA ASP A 221 30.74 -19.35 -11.98
C ASP A 221 30.20 -17.92 -12.02
N SER A 222 31.17 -17.02 -12.10
CA SER A 222 31.22 -15.62 -12.54
C SER A 222 29.95 -14.88 -13.01
N LEU A 223 29.70 -13.72 -12.38
CA LEU A 223 29.58 -12.39 -13.01
C LEU A 223 29.13 -11.33 -11.98
N THR A 224 30.05 -10.94 -11.09
CA THR A 224 29.95 -9.70 -10.33
C THR A 224 30.61 -8.57 -11.12
N GLU A 225 29.79 -7.64 -11.63
CA GLU A 225 30.26 -6.26 -11.87
C GLU A 225 29.37 -5.29 -11.05
N PRO A 226 29.97 -4.48 -10.16
CA PRO A 226 29.25 -3.44 -9.42
C PRO A 226 29.09 -2.18 -10.27
N PHE A 227 27.87 -1.61 -10.27
CA PHE A 227 27.58 -0.32 -10.91
C PHE A 227 28.35 0.85 -10.23
N PRO A 228 28.89 1.81 -10.98
CA PRO A 228 29.59 2.95 -10.41
C PRO A 228 28.62 4.03 -9.89
N PRO A 229 29.02 4.81 -8.87
CA PRO A 229 28.20 5.86 -8.29
C PRO A 229 28.08 7.08 -9.23
N LEU A 230 26.90 7.69 -9.22
CA LEU A 230 26.58 8.90 -9.97
C LEU A 230 27.22 10.13 -9.31
N THR A 231 28.06 10.85 -10.06
CA THR A 231 28.39 12.27 -9.86
C THR A 231 27.33 13.15 -10.48
#